data_AF-A0A829ZYQ1-F1
#
_entry.id   AF-A0A829ZYQ1-F1
#
_cell.length_a   1.000
_cell.length_b   1.000
_cell.length_c   1.000
_cell.angle_alpha   90.00
_cell.angle_beta   90.00
_cell.angle_gamma   90.00
#
_symmetry.space_group_name_H-M   'P 1'
#
loop_
_entity.id
_entity.type
_entity.pdbx_description
1 polymer ?
#
loop_
_entity_poly.entity_id
_entity_poly.type
_entity_poly.pdbx_seq_one_letter_code
_entity_poly.pdbx_strand_id
1 'polypeptide(L)'
;MKSVAYLGPEGTYSHQAAVAWGSLVGAVTFLPADSLPDVIQAVHRGEGEAGVLPLENSIEGSVNLTLDLLLEEPELRIIGEVVLEVHHCLATRAQQLARIEEVWSHPHALAQCRRFLAENLPGVRVCTVNSTAEAMRVAAGREKGAAIGSPFAAALYRVPVLYRAIEDYPGNKTRFVIIGREAPGGDGPYKTSLVLAVPENRPGGLYEVLRYFAEAGINLTRIESRPTKKELGEYLFFLDCEGHADLQPLSGVLAELKPRTALLKVLGSYPCHREVGRP
;
A
#
# COMPACT_ATOMS: atom_id res chain seq x y z
N MET A 1 -14.79 -0.33 14.35
CA MET A 1 -13.43 0.11 13.99
C MET A 1 -13.15 1.47 14.59
N LYS A 2 -12.59 1.52 15.80
CA LYS A 2 -12.18 2.77 16.45
C LYS A 2 -10.69 3.08 16.30
N SER A 3 -9.84 2.08 16.13
CA SER A 3 -8.39 2.23 15.99
C SER A 3 -7.82 1.56 14.72
N VAL A 4 -6.88 2.24 14.06
CA VAL A 4 -6.19 1.75 12.85
C VAL A 4 -4.68 1.87 13.05
N ALA A 5 -3.97 0.75 13.02
CA ALA A 5 -2.50 0.70 13.08
C ALA A 5 -1.89 0.93 11.69
N TYR A 6 -0.72 1.57 11.63
CA TYR A 6 -0.03 1.83 10.36
C TYR A 6 1.48 1.95 10.55
N LEU A 7 2.24 1.75 9.48
CA LEU A 7 3.70 1.96 9.49
C LEU A 7 4.02 3.45 9.63
N GLY A 8 4.56 3.82 10.79
CA GLY A 8 4.92 5.18 11.14
C GLY A 8 6.13 5.72 10.36
N PRO A 9 6.53 6.97 10.64
CA PRO A 9 5.91 7.89 11.61
C PRO A 9 4.62 8.56 11.07
N GLU A 10 3.99 9.39 11.89
CA GLU A 10 2.87 10.24 11.46
C GLU A 10 3.25 11.08 10.23
N GLY A 11 2.39 11.11 9.22
CA GLY A 11 2.58 11.92 8.00
C GLY A 11 3.08 11.11 6.81
N THR A 12 3.44 9.84 6.99
CA THR A 12 3.73 8.93 5.88
C THR A 12 2.50 8.67 5.03
N TYR A 13 2.71 8.10 3.84
CA TYR A 13 1.59 7.63 3.00
C TYR A 13 0.78 6.52 3.70
N SER A 14 1.40 5.70 4.56
CA SER A 14 0.68 4.74 5.41
C SER A 14 -0.22 5.44 6.42
N HIS A 15 0.22 6.54 7.05
CA HIS A 15 -0.64 7.36 7.91
C HIS A 15 -1.81 7.94 7.10
N GLN A 16 -1.54 8.50 5.93
CA GLN A 16 -2.58 9.04 5.05
C GLN A 16 -3.61 7.97 4.64
N ALA A 17 -3.16 6.74 4.35
CA ALA A 17 -4.03 5.63 4.00
C ALA A 17 -4.88 5.19 5.21
N ALA A 18 -4.31 5.18 6.41
CA ALA A 18 -5.03 4.93 7.65
C ALA A 18 -6.13 5.98 7.89
N VAL A 19 -5.82 7.27 7.72
CA VAL A 19 -6.80 8.36 7.83
C VAL A 19 -7.90 8.26 6.78
N ALA A 20 -7.55 7.93 5.53
CA ALA A 20 -8.51 7.74 4.45
C ALA A 20 -9.47 6.58 4.76
N TRP A 21 -8.94 5.44 5.19
CA TRP A 21 -9.76 4.31 5.65
C TRP A 21 -10.62 4.68 6.85
N GLY A 22 -10.04 5.32 7.87
CA GLY A 22 -10.73 5.73 9.08
C GLY A 22 -11.91 6.65 8.80
N SER A 23 -11.79 7.54 7.81
CA SER A 23 -12.88 8.41 7.36
C SER A 23 -14.07 7.64 6.76
N LEU A 24 -13.82 6.48 6.14
CA LEU A 24 -14.88 5.63 5.58
C LEU A 24 -15.61 4.81 6.65
N VAL A 25 -14.89 4.31 7.65
CA VAL A 25 -15.43 3.40 8.67
C VAL A 25 -15.70 4.06 10.03
N GLY A 26 -15.51 5.37 10.14
CA GLY A 26 -15.70 6.13 11.38
C GLY A 26 -14.64 5.89 12.45
N ALA A 27 -13.41 5.51 12.07
CA ALA A 27 -12.31 5.36 13.01
C ALA A 27 -11.75 6.73 13.43
N VAL A 28 -11.39 6.85 14.71
CA VAL A 28 -10.97 8.13 15.32
C VAL A 28 -9.55 8.09 15.88
N THR A 29 -8.96 6.90 16.04
CA THR A 29 -7.62 6.71 16.60
C THR A 29 -6.70 6.07 15.56
N PHE A 30 -5.51 6.64 15.38
CA PHE A 30 -4.48 6.12 14.48
C PHE A 30 -3.23 5.77 15.29
N LEU A 31 -2.76 4.54 15.17
CA LEU A 31 -1.66 3.99 15.98
C LEU A 31 -0.41 3.82 15.10
N PRO A 32 0.62 4.67 15.25
CA PRO A 32 1.89 4.46 14.56
C PRO A 32 2.59 3.22 15.12
N ALA A 33 3.17 2.43 14.22
CA ALA A 33 4.03 1.29 14.54
C ALA A 33 5.40 1.45 13.86
N ASP A 34 6.44 0.87 14.46
CA ASP A 34 7.82 1.03 13.98
C ASP A 34 8.14 0.13 12.78
N SER A 35 7.38 -0.94 12.58
CA SER A 35 7.58 -1.89 11.49
C SER A 35 6.27 -2.53 10.99
N LEU A 36 6.28 -3.14 9.80
CA LEU A 36 5.11 -3.89 9.28
C LEU A 36 4.72 -5.09 10.17
N PRO A 37 5.68 -5.87 10.71
CA PRO A 37 5.36 -6.87 11.74
C PRO A 37 4.65 -6.27 12.96
N ASP A 38 5.05 -5.08 13.43
CA ASP A 38 4.40 -4.44 14.57
C ASP A 38 2.96 -3.99 14.26
N VAL A 39 2.68 -3.55 13.03
CA VAL A 39 1.29 -3.28 12.58
C VAL A 39 0.43 -4.54 12.70
N ILE A 40 0.95 -5.67 12.23
CA ILE A 40 0.26 -6.96 12.31
C ILE A 40 0.04 -7.38 13.76
N GLN A 41 1.07 -7.30 14.60
CA GLN A 41 0.99 -7.66 16.01
C GLN A 41 -0.02 -6.80 16.76
N ALA A 42 -0.09 -5.50 16.47
CA ALA A 42 -1.09 -4.61 17.05
C ALA A 42 -2.52 -5.06 16.73
N VAL A 43 -2.78 -5.51 15.49
CA VAL A 43 -4.10 -6.03 15.09
C VAL A 43 -4.38 -7.39 15.71
N HIS A 44 -3.40 -8.29 15.69
CA HIS A 44 -3.50 -9.62 16.26
C HIS A 44 -3.87 -9.55 17.76
N ARG A 45 -3.16 -8.71 18.54
CA ARG A 45 -3.39 -8.49 19.97
C ARG A 45 -4.65 -7.67 20.29
N GLY A 46 -5.26 -7.04 19.29
CA GLY A 46 -6.46 -6.22 19.45
C GLY A 46 -6.22 -4.83 20.00
N GLU A 47 -4.98 -4.37 19.98
CA GLU A 47 -4.61 -2.98 20.24
C GLU A 47 -5.14 -2.09 19.09
N GLY A 48 -4.99 -2.56 17.86
CA GLY A 48 -5.64 -2.04 16.66
C GLY A 48 -6.85 -2.90 16.25
N GLU A 49 -7.99 -2.29 15.91
CA GLU A 49 -9.10 -3.03 15.28
C GLU A 49 -8.83 -3.34 13.80
N ALA A 50 -8.00 -2.53 13.15
CA ALA A 50 -7.52 -2.74 11.79
C ALA A 50 -6.06 -2.28 11.64
N GLY A 51 -5.39 -2.73 10.59
CA GLY A 51 -4.02 -2.34 10.25
C GLY A 51 -3.87 -2.02 8.77
N VAL A 52 -3.00 -1.09 8.42
CA VAL A 52 -2.72 -0.68 7.04
C VAL A 52 -1.36 -1.19 6.61
N LEU A 53 -1.33 -1.97 5.53
CA LEU A 53 -0.09 -2.48 4.94
C LEU A 53 0.00 -2.03 3.47
N PRO A 54 1.13 -1.48 3.00
CA PRO A 54 1.33 -1.22 1.58
C PRO A 54 1.44 -2.56 0.85
N LEU A 55 0.66 -2.76 -0.22
CA LEU A 55 0.65 -4.00 -0.98
C LEU A 55 1.46 -3.87 -2.27
N GLU A 56 1.25 -2.79 -3.01
CA GLU A 56 1.90 -2.54 -4.30
C GLU A 56 2.00 -1.05 -4.62
N ASN A 57 3.05 -0.70 -5.34
CA ASN A 57 3.26 0.60 -5.93
C ASN A 57 3.36 0.46 -7.46
N SER A 58 2.78 1.40 -8.20
CA SER A 58 2.74 1.35 -9.67
C SER A 58 4.11 1.49 -10.35
N ILE A 59 5.14 1.94 -9.63
CA ILE A 59 6.52 2.10 -10.12
C ILE A 59 7.44 1.03 -9.52
N GLU A 60 7.38 0.82 -8.21
CA GLU A 60 8.29 -0.09 -7.49
C GLU A 60 7.81 -1.55 -7.45
N GLY A 61 6.56 -1.82 -7.85
CA GLY A 61 5.96 -3.15 -7.80
C GLY A 61 5.44 -3.52 -6.41
N SER A 62 5.34 -4.82 -6.14
CA SER A 62 4.79 -5.32 -4.88
C SER A 62 5.72 -5.18 -3.68
N VAL A 63 5.12 -4.95 -2.51
CA VAL A 63 5.82 -4.94 -1.24
C VAL A 63 5.94 -6.38 -0.73
N ASN A 64 7.05 -7.01 -1.09
CA ASN A 64 7.35 -8.41 -0.78
C ASN A 64 7.15 -8.79 0.70
N LEU A 65 7.58 -7.92 1.62
CA LEU A 65 7.44 -8.18 3.06
C LEU A 65 5.96 -8.27 3.48
N THR A 66 5.08 -7.42 2.94
CA THR A 66 3.64 -7.48 3.20
C THR A 66 3.05 -8.82 2.75
N LEU A 67 3.44 -9.28 1.56
CA LEU A 67 2.97 -10.55 1.01
C LEU A 67 3.40 -11.74 1.87
N ASP A 68 4.67 -11.74 2.32
CA ASP A 68 5.22 -12.79 3.19
C ASP A 68 4.46 -12.80 4.54
N LEU A 69 4.25 -11.63 5.15
CA LEU A 69 3.56 -11.53 6.43
C LEU A 69 2.08 -11.96 6.37
N LEU A 70 1.36 -11.63 5.29
CA LEU A 70 -0.02 -12.09 5.08
C LEU A 70 -0.14 -13.62 4.94
N LEU A 71 0.94 -14.29 4.50
CA LEU A 71 0.99 -15.74 4.45
C LEU A 71 1.20 -16.36 5.83
N GLU A 72 2.07 -15.76 6.63
CA GLU A 72 2.46 -16.24 7.97
C GLU A 72 1.35 -16.06 9.03
N GLU A 73 0.40 -15.14 8.80
CA GLU A 73 -0.66 -14.79 9.76
C GLU A 73 -2.04 -15.26 9.28
N PRO A 74 -2.45 -16.52 9.52
CA PRO A 74 -3.70 -17.08 8.99
C PRO A 74 -4.98 -16.52 9.67
N GLU A 75 -4.85 -15.91 10.84
CA GLU A 75 -5.98 -15.35 11.58
C GLU A 75 -6.41 -13.97 11.09
N LEU A 76 -5.54 -13.29 10.33
CA LEU A 76 -5.81 -11.99 9.76
C LEU A 76 -6.30 -12.12 8.33
N ARG A 77 -7.25 -11.25 7.99
CA ARG A 77 -7.85 -11.19 6.66
C ARG A 77 -7.69 -9.80 6.09
N ILE A 78 -7.61 -9.69 4.76
CA ILE A 78 -7.79 -8.43 4.07
C ILE A 78 -9.28 -8.09 4.12
N ILE A 79 -9.59 -6.96 4.75
CA ILE A 79 -10.95 -6.46 5.00
C ILE A 79 -11.29 -5.23 4.16
N GLY A 80 -10.33 -4.70 3.42
CA GLY A 80 -10.50 -3.52 2.58
C GLY A 80 -9.21 -3.15 1.86
N GLU A 81 -9.30 -2.13 1.01
CA GLU A 81 -8.15 -1.54 0.33
C GLU A 81 -8.32 -0.03 0.20
N VAL A 82 -7.18 0.68 0.12
CA VAL A 82 -7.11 2.11 -0.15
C VAL A 82 -6.05 2.33 -1.22
N VAL A 83 -6.39 3.07 -2.29
CA VAL A 83 -5.42 3.47 -3.31
C VAL A 83 -5.15 4.95 -3.16
N LEU A 84 -3.89 5.32 -2.99
CA LEU A 84 -3.45 6.72 -2.90
C LEU A 84 -2.61 7.10 -4.11
N GLU A 85 -2.86 8.28 -4.65
CA GLU A 85 -1.96 8.93 -5.59
C GLU A 85 -0.78 9.54 -4.81
N VAL A 86 0.44 9.20 -5.22
CA VAL A 86 1.68 9.64 -4.61
C VAL A 86 2.11 10.93 -5.29
N HIS A 87 1.83 12.05 -4.63
CA HIS A 87 2.26 13.37 -5.05
C HIS A 87 3.29 13.95 -4.10
N HIS A 88 4.40 14.41 -4.66
CA HIS A 88 5.40 15.13 -3.90
C HIS A 88 5.19 16.64 -4.03
N CYS A 89 5.47 17.35 -2.95
CA CYS A 89 5.47 18.80 -2.91
C CYS A 89 6.80 19.30 -2.35
N LEU A 90 7.20 20.50 -2.76
CA LEU A 90 8.24 21.26 -2.07
C LEU A 90 7.57 22.11 -1.00
N ALA A 91 7.83 21.81 0.27
CA ALA A 91 7.32 22.58 1.39
C ALA A 91 8.47 23.32 2.10
N THR A 92 8.27 24.60 2.43
CA THR A 92 9.26 25.43 3.11
C THR A 92 8.61 26.61 3.81
N ARG A 93 9.31 27.17 4.81
CA ARG A 93 8.95 28.47 5.42
C ARG A 93 9.60 29.66 4.69
N ALA A 94 10.57 29.38 3.81
CA ALA A 94 11.20 30.41 2.99
C ALA A 94 10.17 30.99 2.00
N GLN A 95 10.11 32.33 1.92
CA GLN A 95 9.16 33.03 1.04
C GLN A 95 9.51 32.90 -0.46
N GLN A 96 10.73 32.49 -0.79
CA GLN A 96 11.23 32.38 -2.17
C GLN A 96 12.29 31.28 -2.27
N LEU A 97 12.38 30.63 -3.44
CA LEU A 97 13.35 29.55 -3.72
C LEU A 97 14.79 29.98 -3.43
N ALA A 98 15.16 31.21 -3.78
CA ALA A 98 16.51 31.74 -3.60
C ALA A 98 16.99 31.83 -2.13
N ARG A 99 16.09 31.64 -1.15
CA ARG A 99 16.45 31.62 0.28
C ARG A 99 16.63 30.20 0.83
N ILE A 100 16.34 29.16 0.04
CA ILE A 100 16.49 27.77 0.45
C ILE A 100 17.97 27.39 0.37
N GLU A 101 18.53 26.92 1.48
CA GLU A 101 19.93 26.48 1.56
C GLU A 101 20.07 24.97 1.59
N GLU A 102 19.00 24.27 1.95
CA GLU A 102 18.97 22.81 2.03
C GLU A 102 17.57 22.23 1.79
N VAL A 103 17.53 21.03 1.20
CA VAL A 103 16.31 20.25 0.95
C VAL A 103 16.45 18.88 1.61
N TRP A 104 15.46 18.49 2.40
CA TRP A 104 15.40 17.20 3.09
C TRP A 104 14.37 16.28 2.45
N SER A 105 14.68 14.99 2.28
CA SER A 105 13.66 13.96 2.00
C SER A 105 14.23 12.54 2.14
N HIS A 106 13.37 11.55 1.92
CA HIS A 106 13.78 10.16 1.72
C HIS A 106 14.50 10.01 0.36
N PRO A 107 15.55 9.17 0.24
CA PRO A 107 16.26 8.96 -1.02
C PRO A 107 15.36 8.66 -2.23
N HIS A 108 14.30 7.86 -2.07
CA HIS A 108 13.37 7.56 -3.17
C HIS A 108 12.59 8.80 -3.62
N ALA A 109 12.13 9.65 -2.70
CA ALA A 109 11.40 10.86 -3.04
C ALA A 109 12.32 11.90 -3.71
N LEU A 110 13.59 12.00 -3.27
CA LEU A 110 14.60 12.82 -3.95
C LEU A 110 14.84 12.34 -5.39
N ALA A 111 15.00 11.03 -5.57
CA ALA A 111 15.20 10.43 -6.89
C ALA A 111 14.00 10.67 -7.82
N GLN A 112 12.79 10.66 -7.25
CA GLN A 112 11.55 10.95 -7.97
C GLN A 112 11.35 12.44 -8.28
N CYS A 113 12.12 13.37 -7.70
CA CYS A 113 11.97 14.82 -7.93
C CYS A 113 13.25 15.47 -8.47
N ARG A 114 14.16 14.66 -9.04
CA ARG A 114 15.49 15.10 -9.47
C ARG A 114 15.46 16.18 -10.56
N ARG A 115 14.49 16.15 -11.49
CA ARG A 115 14.39 17.15 -12.56
C ARG A 115 14.03 18.51 -11.98
N PHE A 116 13.01 18.52 -11.11
CA PHE A 116 12.60 19.72 -10.41
C PHE A 116 13.75 20.33 -9.59
N LEU A 117 14.49 19.50 -8.84
CA LEU A 117 15.64 19.94 -8.04
C LEU A 117 16.75 20.55 -8.90
N ALA A 118 17.11 19.91 -10.02
CA ALA A 118 18.15 20.39 -10.92
C ALA A 118 17.78 21.73 -11.57
N GLU A 119 16.52 21.93 -11.93
CA GLU A 119 16.03 23.13 -12.60
C GLU A 119 15.80 24.30 -11.63
N ASN A 120 15.24 24.04 -10.44
CA ASN A 120 14.73 25.10 -9.56
C ASN A 120 15.61 25.38 -8.34
N LEU A 121 16.47 24.43 -7.94
CA LEU A 121 17.33 24.54 -6.76
C LEU A 121 18.78 24.11 -7.06
N PRO A 122 19.41 24.61 -8.14
CA PRO A 122 20.78 24.25 -8.45
C PRO A 122 21.74 24.70 -7.33
N GLY A 123 22.59 23.79 -6.86
CA GLY A 123 23.59 24.07 -5.82
C GLY A 123 23.07 24.07 -4.38
N VAL A 124 21.77 23.85 -4.17
CA VAL A 124 21.18 23.70 -2.83
C VAL A 124 21.58 22.36 -2.24
N ARG A 125 21.91 22.32 -0.94
CA ARG A 125 22.35 21.08 -0.27
C ARG A 125 21.20 20.09 -0.14
N VAL A 126 21.33 18.92 -0.76
CA VAL A 126 20.35 17.83 -0.60
C VAL A 126 20.74 16.94 0.57
N CYS A 127 19.82 16.75 1.51
CA CYS A 127 20.01 15.98 2.73
C CYS A 127 19.00 14.81 2.79
N THR A 128 19.47 13.64 3.23
CA THR A 128 18.63 12.44 3.32
C THR A 128 18.17 12.15 4.74
N VAL A 129 16.92 11.73 4.89
CA VAL A 129 16.32 11.22 6.14
C VAL A 129 15.53 9.95 5.89
N ASN A 130 15.09 9.28 6.95
CA ASN A 130 14.47 7.96 6.88
C ASN A 130 13.01 7.98 6.37
N SER A 131 12.35 9.14 6.28
CA SER A 131 11.01 9.25 5.69
C SER A 131 10.73 10.67 5.16
N THR A 132 9.77 10.77 4.25
CA THR A 132 9.25 12.06 3.76
C THR A 132 8.54 12.86 4.86
N ALA A 133 7.93 12.18 5.82
CA ALA A 133 7.33 12.79 7.00
C ALA A 133 8.39 13.41 7.93
N GLU A 134 9.48 12.69 8.18
CA GLU A 134 10.61 13.18 8.96
C GLU A 134 11.23 14.43 8.31
N ALA A 135 11.28 14.48 6.98
CA ALA A 135 11.75 15.67 6.27
C ALA A 135 10.87 16.90 6.54
N MET A 136 9.55 16.73 6.54
CA MET A 136 8.61 17.81 6.89
C MET A 136 8.80 18.28 8.33
N ARG A 137 8.98 17.34 9.27
CA ARG A 137 9.29 17.66 10.67
C ARG A 137 10.59 18.46 10.81
N VAL A 138 11.64 18.08 10.09
CA VAL A 138 12.93 18.79 10.08
C VAL A 138 12.78 20.20 9.49
N ALA A 139 12.10 20.34 8.35
CA ALA A 139 11.89 21.64 7.70
C ALA A 139 11.01 22.60 8.52
N ALA A 140 10.08 22.08 9.33
CA ALA A 140 9.24 22.90 10.21
C ALA A 140 10.07 23.76 11.19
N GLY A 141 11.24 23.25 11.63
CA GLY A 141 12.15 23.94 12.54
C GLY A 141 13.21 24.82 11.87
N ARG A 142 13.20 24.98 10.54
CA ARG A 142 14.28 25.65 9.79
C ARG A 142 13.74 26.70 8.82
N GLU A 143 14.13 27.96 9.02
CA GLU A 143 13.64 29.09 8.21
C GLU A 143 14.05 28.97 6.73
N LYS A 144 15.27 28.50 6.48
CA LYS A 144 15.86 28.30 5.13
C LYS A 144 15.86 26.84 4.68
N GLY A 145 15.19 25.96 5.43
CA GLY A 145 15.06 24.55 5.09
C GLY A 145 13.83 24.31 4.23
N ALA A 146 13.95 23.39 3.28
CA ALA A 146 12.84 22.85 2.53
C ALA A 146 12.75 21.34 2.69
N ALA A 147 11.58 20.79 2.45
CA ALA A 147 11.33 19.36 2.45
C ALA A 147 10.59 18.93 1.20
N ILE A 148 10.89 17.73 0.72
CA ILE A 148 10.08 17.03 -0.28
C ILE A 148 9.28 15.93 0.43
N GLY A 149 7.99 15.88 0.19
CA GLY A 149 7.10 14.88 0.79
C GLY A 149 5.64 15.08 0.37
N SER A 150 4.71 14.45 1.08
CA SER A 150 3.29 14.55 0.72
C SER A 150 2.70 15.89 1.19
N PRO A 151 1.71 16.44 0.46
CA PRO A 151 0.91 17.57 0.93
C PRO A 151 0.22 17.29 2.28
N PHE A 152 -0.12 16.02 2.56
CA PHE A 152 -0.66 15.57 3.83
C PHE A 152 0.33 15.82 4.98
N ALA A 153 1.60 15.42 4.83
CA ALA A 153 2.64 15.67 5.81
C ALA A 153 2.92 17.17 5.97
N ALA A 154 2.96 17.94 4.88
CA ALA A 154 3.17 19.38 4.92
C ALA A 154 2.08 20.10 5.75
N ALA A 155 0.81 19.71 5.58
CA ALA A 155 -0.30 20.21 6.37
C ALA A 155 -0.18 19.81 7.85
N LEU A 156 0.11 18.53 8.12
CA LEU A 156 0.27 18.01 9.48
C LEU A 156 1.35 18.77 10.27
N TYR A 157 2.52 18.99 9.66
CA TYR A 157 3.65 19.68 10.27
C TYR A 157 3.63 21.20 10.08
N ARG A 158 2.56 21.76 9.51
CA ARG A 158 2.36 23.21 9.29
C ARG A 158 3.51 23.87 8.53
N VAL A 159 4.04 23.17 7.52
CA VAL A 159 5.05 23.68 6.59
C VAL A 159 4.34 24.11 5.31
N PRO A 160 4.38 25.40 4.92
CA PRO A 160 3.72 25.87 3.72
C PRO A 160 4.23 25.16 2.46
N VAL A 161 3.30 24.74 1.61
CA VAL A 161 3.64 24.15 0.30
C VAL A 161 3.92 25.27 -0.69
N LEU A 162 5.13 25.30 -1.26
CA LEU A 162 5.53 26.27 -2.26
C LEU A 162 5.26 25.76 -3.69
N TYR A 163 5.54 24.48 -3.95
CA TYR A 163 5.24 23.82 -5.23
C TYR A 163 4.56 22.47 -4.98
N ARG A 164 3.61 22.10 -5.83
CA ARG A 164 2.88 20.82 -5.80
C ARG A 164 3.24 20.00 -7.04
N ALA A 165 3.07 18.68 -6.94
CA ALA A 165 3.25 17.75 -8.05
C ALA A 165 4.63 17.90 -8.71
N ILE A 166 5.69 17.90 -7.89
CA ILE A 166 7.07 18.10 -8.34
C ILE A 166 7.77 16.79 -8.75
N GLU A 167 7.06 15.67 -8.68
CA GLU A 167 7.54 14.38 -9.14
C GLU A 167 7.80 14.37 -10.67
N ASP A 168 8.86 13.69 -11.07
CA ASP A 168 9.31 13.53 -12.45
C ASP A 168 8.29 12.79 -13.33
N TYR A 169 7.47 11.91 -12.72
CA TYR A 169 6.51 11.05 -13.39
C TYR A 169 5.13 11.13 -12.71
N PRO A 170 4.09 11.59 -13.43
CA PRO A 170 2.74 11.59 -12.89
C PRO A 170 2.15 10.18 -12.83
N GLY A 171 1.06 10.02 -12.08
CA GLY A 171 0.30 8.76 -12.03
C GLY A 171 0.90 7.68 -11.12
N ASN A 172 1.84 8.04 -10.25
CA ASN A 172 2.34 7.13 -9.21
C ASN A 172 1.21 6.82 -8.22
N LYS A 173 0.87 5.54 -8.06
CA LYS A 173 -0.17 5.07 -7.14
C LYS A 173 0.38 4.00 -6.22
N THR A 174 0.03 4.08 -4.94
CA THR A 174 0.28 3.01 -3.98
C THR A 174 -1.05 2.47 -3.49
N ARG A 175 -1.22 1.16 -3.63
CA ARG A 175 -2.35 0.44 -3.05
C ARG A 175 -1.94 -0.13 -1.70
N PHE A 176 -2.77 0.15 -0.72
CA PHE A 176 -2.69 -0.36 0.63
C PHE A 176 -3.84 -1.34 0.85
N VAL A 177 -3.56 -2.41 1.57
CA VAL A 177 -4.59 -3.32 2.08
C VAL A 177 -4.83 -3.05 3.56
N ILE A 178 -6.08 -3.23 3.95
CA ILE A 178 -6.51 -3.13 5.34
C ILE A 178 -6.66 -4.54 5.86
N ILE A 179 -5.97 -4.85 6.96
CA ILE A 179 -6.07 -6.13 7.65
C ILE A 179 -6.95 -6.00 8.89
N GLY A 180 -7.67 -7.07 9.20
CA GLY A 180 -8.51 -7.20 10.39
C GLY A 180 -8.80 -8.66 10.71
N ARG A 181 -9.44 -8.90 11.85
CA ARG A 181 -9.80 -10.26 12.32
C ARG A 181 -11.16 -10.73 11.82
N GLU A 182 -12.08 -9.79 11.61
CA GLU A 182 -13.44 -10.08 11.19
C GLU A 182 -13.60 -9.82 9.70
N ALA A 183 -14.36 -10.67 9.02
CA ALA A 183 -14.69 -10.42 7.61
C ALA A 183 -15.50 -9.13 7.50
N PRO A 184 -15.23 -8.28 6.50
CA PRO A 184 -16.02 -7.07 6.32
C PRO A 184 -17.44 -7.46 5.93
N GLY A 185 -18.43 -6.79 6.53
CA GLY A 185 -19.79 -6.75 5.98
C GLY A 185 -19.89 -5.69 4.88
N GLY A 186 -20.91 -5.80 4.03
CA GLY A 186 -21.24 -4.75 3.07
C GLY A 186 -21.85 -5.26 1.77
N ASP A 187 -22.51 -4.34 1.07
CA ASP A 187 -23.07 -4.58 -0.26
C ASP A 187 -22.22 -3.90 -1.33
N GLY A 188 -21.89 -4.60 -2.40
CA GLY A 188 -21.15 -4.02 -3.53
C GLY A 188 -20.35 -5.05 -4.32
N PRO A 189 -19.62 -4.61 -5.37
CA PRO A 189 -18.65 -5.46 -6.03
C PRO A 189 -17.55 -5.82 -5.01
N TYR A 190 -17.26 -7.11 -4.91
CA TYR A 190 -16.20 -7.63 -4.05
C TYR A 190 -14.96 -7.92 -4.87
N LYS A 191 -13.82 -7.84 -4.19
CA LYS A 191 -12.55 -8.40 -4.62
C LYS A 191 -12.15 -9.48 -3.63
N THR A 192 -11.61 -10.58 -4.14
CA THR A 192 -10.99 -11.62 -3.32
C THR A 192 -9.50 -11.66 -3.62
N SER A 193 -8.68 -11.56 -2.59
CA SER A 193 -7.24 -11.82 -2.66
C SER A 193 -6.96 -13.26 -2.23
N LEU A 194 -6.15 -13.97 -2.98
CA LEU A 194 -5.78 -15.36 -2.69
C LEU A 194 -4.33 -15.65 -3.05
N VAL A 195 -3.80 -16.70 -2.43
CA VAL A 195 -2.50 -17.28 -2.77
C VAL A 195 -2.71 -18.71 -3.20
N LEU A 196 -2.10 -19.11 -4.30
CA LEU A 196 -2.09 -20.48 -4.76
C LEU A 196 -0.69 -20.97 -5.10
N ALA A 197 -0.48 -22.28 -4.98
CA ALA A 197 0.70 -22.96 -5.49
C ALA A 197 0.25 -24.11 -6.40
N VAL A 198 0.86 -24.20 -7.57
CA VAL A 198 0.64 -25.34 -8.48
C VAL A 198 1.34 -26.59 -7.91
N PRO A 199 0.78 -27.81 -8.07
CA PRO A 199 1.39 -29.02 -7.52
C PRO A 199 2.76 -29.35 -8.10
N GLU A 200 2.97 -29.02 -9.37
CA GLU A 200 4.21 -29.28 -10.10
C GLU A 200 4.52 -28.10 -11.02
N ASN A 201 5.78 -27.66 -11.04
CA ASN A 201 6.22 -26.63 -11.97
C ASN A 201 6.51 -27.24 -13.35
N ARG A 202 5.47 -27.28 -14.18
CA ARG A 202 5.53 -27.78 -15.56
C ARG A 202 4.86 -26.83 -16.54
N PRO A 203 5.18 -26.93 -17.84
CA PRO A 203 4.43 -26.20 -18.88
C PRO A 203 2.92 -26.40 -18.72
N GLY A 204 2.18 -25.29 -18.74
CA GLY A 204 0.72 -25.29 -18.60
C GLY A 204 0.17 -25.38 -17.16
N GLY A 205 1.01 -25.59 -16.13
CA GLY A 205 0.54 -25.76 -14.75
C GLY A 205 -0.26 -24.56 -14.23
N LEU A 206 0.26 -23.34 -14.44
CA LEU A 206 -0.48 -22.12 -14.09
C LEU A 206 -1.71 -21.92 -14.98
N TYR A 207 -1.60 -22.21 -16.28
CA TYR A 207 -2.72 -22.07 -17.22
C TYR A 207 -3.93 -22.91 -16.82
N GLU A 208 -3.71 -24.16 -16.38
CA GLU A 208 -4.80 -25.05 -15.93
C GLU A 208 -5.60 -24.45 -14.76
N VAL A 209 -4.92 -23.74 -13.85
CA VAL A 209 -5.55 -23.02 -12.74
C VAL A 209 -6.30 -21.78 -13.25
N LEU A 210 -5.66 -20.95 -14.08
CA LEU A 210 -6.27 -19.71 -14.60
C LEU A 210 -7.49 -19.97 -15.48
N ARG A 211 -7.53 -21.14 -16.16
CA ARG A 211 -8.66 -21.57 -16.99
C ARG A 211 -9.98 -21.59 -16.23
N TYR A 212 -10.00 -22.01 -14.97
CA TYR A 212 -11.23 -22.06 -14.16
C TYR A 212 -11.84 -20.67 -13.92
N PHE A 213 -11.00 -19.66 -13.66
CA PHE A 213 -11.47 -18.28 -13.52
C PHE A 213 -12.03 -17.76 -14.85
N ALA A 214 -11.33 -18.01 -15.96
CA ALA A 214 -11.74 -17.58 -17.29
C ALA A 214 -13.08 -18.22 -17.73
N GLU A 215 -13.23 -19.54 -17.53
CA GLU A 215 -14.47 -20.28 -17.87
C GLU A 215 -15.67 -19.84 -17.03
N ALA A 216 -15.43 -19.42 -15.78
CA ALA A 216 -16.44 -18.85 -14.91
C ALA A 216 -16.72 -17.36 -15.16
N GLY A 217 -16.03 -16.72 -16.12
CA GLY A 217 -16.17 -15.30 -16.41
C GLY A 217 -15.68 -14.38 -15.28
N ILE A 218 -14.76 -14.86 -14.44
CA ILE A 218 -14.20 -14.11 -13.31
C ILE A 218 -12.98 -13.32 -13.76
N ASN A 219 -13.05 -12.00 -13.64
CA ASN A 219 -11.94 -11.13 -13.96
C ASN A 219 -10.83 -11.23 -12.90
N LEU A 220 -9.58 -11.40 -13.36
CA LEU A 220 -8.39 -11.33 -12.51
C LEU A 220 -7.82 -9.91 -12.60
N THR A 221 -7.81 -9.19 -11.48
CA THR A 221 -7.30 -7.82 -11.41
C THR A 221 -5.81 -7.76 -11.08
N ARG A 222 -5.24 -8.86 -10.57
CA ARG A 222 -3.82 -8.97 -10.25
C ARG A 222 -3.35 -10.41 -10.34
N ILE A 223 -2.13 -10.61 -10.84
CA ILE A 223 -1.40 -11.87 -10.75
C ILE A 223 0.10 -11.60 -10.58
N GLU A 224 0.72 -12.25 -9.60
CA GLU A 224 2.15 -12.14 -9.35
C GLU A 224 2.74 -13.47 -8.89
N SER A 225 3.83 -13.90 -9.52
CA SER A 225 4.59 -15.10 -9.13
C SER A 225 5.74 -14.74 -8.20
N ARG A 226 5.92 -15.50 -7.12
CA ARG A 226 7.07 -15.39 -6.22
C ARG A 226 7.66 -16.75 -5.87
N PRO A 227 8.98 -16.90 -5.80
CA PRO A 227 9.60 -18.16 -5.37
C PRO A 227 9.28 -18.42 -3.88
N THR A 228 9.07 -19.68 -3.51
CA THR A 228 8.76 -20.08 -2.10
C THR A 228 9.92 -19.88 -1.13
N LYS A 229 11.12 -19.56 -1.63
CA LYS A 229 12.41 -19.54 -0.90
C LYS A 229 12.83 -20.90 -0.30
N LYS A 230 12.05 -21.97 -0.54
CA LYS A 230 12.36 -23.34 -0.09
C LYS A 230 13.20 -24.09 -1.12
N GLU A 231 12.72 -24.13 -2.37
CA GLU A 231 13.42 -24.76 -3.49
C GLU A 231 13.32 -23.92 -4.76
N LEU A 232 14.32 -24.06 -5.65
CA LEU A 232 14.30 -23.43 -6.97
C LEU A 232 13.24 -24.12 -7.83
N GLY A 233 12.34 -23.32 -8.41
CA GLY A 233 11.27 -23.82 -9.28
C GLY A 233 9.92 -23.98 -8.58
N GLU A 234 9.82 -23.78 -7.27
CA GLU A 234 8.53 -23.68 -6.58
C GLU A 234 8.07 -22.22 -6.48
N TYR A 235 6.84 -21.95 -6.91
CA TYR A 235 6.27 -20.61 -6.93
C TYR A 235 4.93 -20.53 -6.20
N LEU A 236 4.76 -19.45 -5.45
CA LEU A 236 3.48 -18.96 -4.99
C LEU A 236 2.97 -17.93 -6.00
N PHE A 237 1.68 -17.99 -6.29
CA PHE A 237 0.99 -17.02 -7.11
C PHE A 237 0.03 -16.25 -6.22
N PHE A 238 0.21 -14.93 -6.13
CA PHE A 238 -0.74 -14.02 -5.50
C PHE A 238 -1.70 -13.53 -6.57
N LEU A 239 -2.99 -13.70 -6.34
CA LEU A 239 -4.04 -13.28 -7.26
C LEU A 239 -5.03 -12.38 -6.54
N ASP A 240 -5.53 -11.39 -7.27
CA ASP A 240 -6.76 -10.70 -6.94
C ASP A 240 -7.79 -10.95 -8.05
N CYS A 241 -9.01 -11.28 -7.67
CA CYS A 241 -10.11 -11.51 -8.59
C CYS A 241 -11.38 -10.80 -8.14
N GLU A 242 -12.27 -10.54 -9.10
CA GLU A 242 -13.60 -10.02 -8.81
C GLU A 242 -14.51 -11.14 -8.26
N GLY A 243 -15.31 -10.82 -7.25
CA GLY A 243 -16.21 -11.75 -6.58
C GLY A 243 -15.92 -11.89 -5.09
N HIS A 244 -16.82 -12.59 -4.40
CA HIS A 244 -16.69 -12.93 -2.98
C HIS A 244 -16.44 -14.44 -2.87
N ALA A 245 -15.47 -14.85 -2.06
CA ALA A 245 -15.04 -16.25 -1.97
C ALA A 245 -16.16 -17.24 -1.59
N ASP A 246 -17.14 -16.78 -0.83
CA ASP A 246 -18.29 -17.59 -0.41
C ASP A 246 -19.49 -17.54 -1.38
N LEU A 247 -19.46 -16.70 -2.41
CA LEU A 247 -20.55 -16.51 -3.37
C LEU A 247 -20.22 -17.08 -4.75
N GLN A 248 -21.24 -17.54 -5.46
CA GLN A 248 -21.10 -17.94 -6.86
C GLN A 248 -20.82 -16.71 -7.74
N PRO A 249 -20.02 -16.85 -8.82
CA PRO A 249 -19.41 -18.11 -9.29
C PRO A 249 -18.10 -18.49 -8.58
N LEU A 250 -17.49 -17.58 -7.82
CA LEU A 250 -16.15 -17.76 -7.26
C LEU A 250 -16.06 -18.94 -6.27
N SER A 251 -17.06 -19.14 -5.42
CA SER A 251 -17.05 -20.27 -4.47
C SER A 251 -17.00 -21.63 -5.15
N GLY A 252 -17.62 -21.76 -6.34
CA GLY A 252 -17.53 -22.96 -7.17
C GLY A 252 -16.12 -23.18 -7.71
N VAL A 253 -15.53 -22.13 -8.29
CA VAL A 253 -14.14 -22.16 -8.79
C VAL A 253 -13.14 -22.54 -7.69
N LEU A 254 -13.26 -21.95 -6.50
CA LEU A 254 -12.38 -22.26 -5.37
C LEU A 254 -12.52 -23.71 -4.91
N ALA A 255 -13.74 -24.26 -4.89
CA ALA A 255 -13.98 -25.67 -4.55
C ALA A 255 -13.34 -26.62 -5.57
N GLU A 256 -13.38 -26.28 -6.86
CA GLU A 256 -12.74 -27.07 -7.92
C GLU A 256 -11.21 -26.97 -7.90
N LEU A 257 -10.65 -25.81 -7.57
CA LEU A 257 -9.22 -25.60 -7.50
C LEU A 257 -8.57 -26.27 -6.28
N LYS A 258 -9.26 -26.30 -5.13
CA LYS A 258 -8.70 -26.81 -3.86
C LYS A 258 -8.01 -28.19 -3.96
N PRO A 259 -8.58 -29.23 -4.59
CA PRO A 259 -7.90 -30.52 -4.74
C PRO A 259 -6.82 -30.54 -5.84
N ARG A 260 -6.70 -29.49 -6.65
CA ARG A 260 -5.79 -29.40 -7.82
C ARG A 260 -4.59 -28.49 -7.59
N THR A 261 -4.49 -27.89 -6.41
CA THR A 261 -3.42 -26.97 -6.02
C THR A 261 -2.69 -27.52 -4.80
N ALA A 262 -1.36 -27.35 -4.73
CA ALA A 262 -0.59 -27.66 -3.52
C ALA A 262 -0.92 -26.73 -2.36
N LEU A 263 -1.31 -25.49 -2.67
CA LEU A 263 -1.79 -24.51 -1.72
C LEU A 263 -2.92 -23.72 -2.37
N LEU A 264 -3.98 -23.46 -1.62
CA LEU A 264 -4.99 -22.47 -1.93
C LEU A 264 -5.42 -21.79 -0.63
N LYS A 265 -5.00 -20.55 -0.43
CA LYS A 265 -5.32 -19.73 0.74
C LYS A 265 -6.07 -18.49 0.28
N VAL A 266 -7.28 -18.28 0.78
CA VAL A 266 -7.99 -17.00 0.64
C VAL A 266 -7.44 -16.04 1.70
N LEU A 267 -6.90 -14.91 1.27
CA LEU A 267 -6.40 -13.85 2.15
C LEU A 267 -7.52 -12.91 2.61
N GLY A 268 -8.61 -12.82 1.86
CA GLY A 268 -9.79 -12.03 2.25
C GLY A 268 -10.70 -11.77 1.06
N SER A 269 -11.98 -11.56 1.34
CA SER A 269 -12.95 -10.99 0.40
C SER A 269 -13.43 -9.68 0.97
N TYR A 270 -13.31 -8.60 0.20
CA TYR A 270 -13.57 -7.24 0.68
C TYR A 270 -14.21 -6.39 -0.42
N PRO A 271 -15.03 -5.39 -0.06
CA PRO A 271 -15.61 -4.47 -1.03
C PRO A 271 -14.51 -3.77 -1.85
N CYS A 272 -14.70 -3.69 -3.17
CA CYS A 272 -13.79 -2.97 -4.04
C CYS A 272 -13.72 -1.50 -3.63
N HIS A 273 -12.53 -0.90 -3.75
CA HIS A 273 -12.40 0.54 -3.61
C HIS A 273 -13.26 1.25 -4.69
N ARG A 274 -14.29 1.98 -4.27
CA ARG A 274 -14.87 3.05 -5.08
C ARG A 274 -13.91 4.23 -4.98
N GLU A 275 -13.37 4.72 -6.10
CA GLU A 275 -12.56 5.95 -6.12
C GLU A 275 -13.27 7.03 -5.29
N VAL A 276 -12.72 7.37 -4.13
CA VAL A 276 -13.21 8.49 -3.33
C VAL A 276 -12.65 9.75 -3.98
N GLY A 277 -13.46 10.39 -4.81
CA GLY A 277 -13.15 11.71 -5.38
C GLY A 277 -12.70 11.68 -6.84
N ARG A 278 -13.65 11.52 -7.75
CA ARG A 278 -13.71 12.42 -8.91
C ARG A 278 -14.88 13.38 -8.68
N PRO A 279 -14.71 14.69 -8.89
CA PRO A 279 -15.86 15.55 -9.12
C PRO A 279 -16.67 15.08 -10.34
#